data_AF-A0A429MFN3-F1
#
_entry.id   AF-A0A429MFN3-F1
#
_cell.length_a   1.000
_cell.length_b   1.000
_cell.length_c   1.000
_cell.angle_alpha   90.00
_cell.angle_beta   90.00
_cell.angle_gamma   90.00
#
_symmetry.space_group_name_H-M   'P 1'
#
loop_
_entity.id
_entity.type
_entity.pdbx_description
1 polymer ?
#
loop_
_entity_poly.entity_id
_entity_poly.type
_entity_poly.pdbx_seq_one_letter_code
_entity_poly.pdbx_strand_id
1 'polypeptide(L)'
;NARHVQEADEAVYIGASKVSESYLSIAKIIEACKKTGADAVHPGYGFLSENTDFAQACIDNQITFIGPTASAIELMGSKRLSKIAMIEAGVPCVPGYEGDRQDLEYLATQAEQIGFPIMVKASAGGGGRGMRLVQQASELFEALQTARSEAENAFGSGELILEKAVIAPRHVEIQVFGDTHG
;
A
#
# COMPACT_ATOMS: atom_id res chain seq x y z
N ASN A 1 -4.78 23.78 18.94
CA ASN A 1 -4.08 24.91 18.30
C ASN A 1 -2.96 24.42 17.41
N ALA A 2 -3.27 23.59 16.41
CA ALA A 2 -2.29 23.22 15.39
C ALA A 2 -2.30 24.28 14.28
N ARG A 3 -1.15 24.51 13.64
CA ARG A 3 -0.99 25.58 12.63
C ARG A 3 -1.96 25.43 11.45
N HIS A 4 -2.16 24.22 10.94
CA HIS A 4 -3.11 23.98 9.83
C HIS A 4 -4.56 24.36 10.16
N VAL A 5 -4.96 24.34 11.44
CA VAL A 5 -6.30 24.77 11.89
C VAL A 5 -6.41 26.29 11.85
N GLN A 6 -5.30 27.00 12.09
CA GLN A 6 -5.26 28.47 12.12
C GLN A 6 -5.11 29.07 10.72
N GLU A 7 -4.49 28.34 9.79
CA GLU A 7 -4.27 28.78 8.41
C GLU A 7 -5.45 28.50 7.48
N ALA A 8 -6.36 27.59 7.85
CA ALA A 8 -7.57 27.32 7.08
C ALA A 8 -8.63 28.42 7.26
N ASP A 9 -9.40 28.73 6.21
CA ASP A 9 -10.51 29.69 6.27
C ASP A 9 -11.63 29.23 7.22
N GLU A 10 -11.89 27.92 7.25
CA GLU A 10 -12.79 27.26 8.17
C GLU A 10 -12.15 25.94 8.67
N ALA A 11 -12.41 25.57 9.93
CA ALA A 11 -11.97 24.31 10.50
C ALA A 11 -13.11 23.56 11.19
N VAL A 12 -13.21 22.25 10.92
CA VAL A 12 -14.21 21.35 11.51
C VAL A 12 -13.54 20.37 12.46
N TYR A 13 -14.10 20.23 13.66
CA TYR A 13 -13.68 19.19 14.60
C TYR A 13 -14.20 17.82 14.12
N ILE A 14 -13.28 16.93 13.74
CA ILE A 14 -13.58 15.59 13.22
C ILE A 14 -13.37 14.47 14.25
N GLY A 15 -13.32 14.77 15.54
CA GLY A 15 -13.21 13.77 16.61
C GLY A 15 -11.94 13.87 17.46
N ALA A 16 -11.82 12.94 18.40
CA ALA A 16 -10.80 12.98 19.45
C ALA A 16 -9.37 12.74 18.92
N SER A 17 -8.39 12.99 19.78
CA SER A 17 -6.96 12.93 19.45
C SER A 17 -6.49 11.56 18.93
N LYS A 18 -7.18 10.48 19.25
CA LYS A 18 -6.87 9.15 18.71
C LYS A 18 -7.18 9.16 17.21
N VAL A 19 -6.17 8.88 16.37
CA VAL A 19 -6.29 8.98 14.90
C VAL A 19 -7.41 8.11 14.32
N SER A 20 -7.67 6.94 14.91
CA SER A 20 -8.79 6.06 14.52
C SER A 20 -10.16 6.70 14.75
N GLU A 21 -10.25 7.66 15.67
CA GLU A 21 -11.46 8.39 16.00
C GLU A 21 -11.55 9.74 15.27
N SER A 22 -10.54 10.09 14.45
CA SER A 22 -10.48 11.35 13.71
C SER A 22 -9.94 11.16 12.29
N TYR A 23 -8.65 11.33 12.05
CA TYR A 23 -8.03 11.37 10.71
C TYR A 23 -8.09 10.06 9.91
N LEU A 24 -8.39 8.93 10.55
CA LEU A 24 -8.64 7.65 9.88
C LEU A 24 -10.14 7.32 9.77
N SER A 25 -11.03 8.24 10.14
CA SER A 25 -12.47 8.04 10.05
C SER A 25 -13.02 8.63 8.74
N ILE A 26 -13.20 7.76 7.75
CA ILE A 26 -13.81 8.10 6.45
C ILE A 26 -15.13 8.84 6.65
N ALA A 27 -16.03 8.29 7.48
CA ALA A 27 -17.35 8.86 7.72
C ALA A 27 -17.27 10.32 8.22
N LYS A 28 -16.39 10.61 9.19
CA LYS A 28 -16.26 11.96 9.75
C LYS A 28 -15.67 12.96 8.77
N ILE A 29 -14.75 12.52 7.92
CA ILE A 29 -14.16 13.38 6.88
C ILE A 29 -15.22 13.70 5.83
N ILE A 30 -15.98 12.70 5.36
CA ILE A 30 -17.09 12.91 4.42
C ILE A 30 -18.18 13.82 5.02
N GLU A 31 -18.53 13.63 6.29
CA GLU A 31 -19.47 14.52 7.00
C GLU A 31 -18.96 15.96 7.09
N ALA A 32 -17.66 16.16 7.35
CA ALA A 32 -17.06 17.49 7.37
C ALA A 32 -17.17 18.18 6.00
N CYS A 33 -16.86 17.47 4.90
CA CYS A 33 -17.00 18.01 3.55
C CYS A 33 -18.44 18.38 3.22
N LYS A 34 -19.41 17.52 3.57
CA LYS A 34 -20.84 17.80 3.38
C LYS A 34 -21.30 19.01 4.18
N LYS A 35 -20.81 19.16 5.41
CA LYS A 35 -21.18 20.27 6.29
C LYS A 35 -20.68 21.62 5.76
N THR A 36 -19.47 21.67 5.24
CA THR A 36 -18.86 22.90 4.71
C THR A 36 -19.20 23.17 3.26
N GLY A 37 -19.69 22.16 2.53
CA GLY A 37 -19.92 22.25 1.09
C GLY A 37 -18.62 22.18 0.27
N ALA A 38 -17.60 21.48 0.78
CA ALA A 38 -16.33 21.33 0.06
C ALA A 38 -16.49 20.43 -1.18
N ASP A 39 -16.03 20.92 -2.33
CA ASP A 39 -16.08 20.20 -3.62
C ASP A 39 -15.00 19.10 -3.75
N ALA A 40 -13.94 19.18 -2.95
CA ALA A 40 -12.78 18.30 -3.07
C ALA A 40 -12.08 18.05 -1.73
N VAL A 41 -11.34 16.94 -1.65
CA VAL A 41 -10.47 16.60 -0.53
C VAL A 41 -9.07 16.26 -1.02
N HIS A 42 -8.07 16.94 -0.46
CA HIS A 42 -6.67 16.58 -0.62
C HIS A 42 -6.23 15.74 0.60
N PRO A 43 -5.89 14.45 0.43
CA PRO A 43 -5.57 13.58 1.56
C PRO A 43 -4.14 13.77 2.09
N GLY A 44 -3.28 14.46 1.34
CA GLY A 44 -1.87 14.62 1.69
C GLY A 44 -1.14 13.30 1.53
N TYR A 45 -0.39 12.89 2.56
CA TYR A 45 0.32 11.62 2.63
C TYR A 45 0.04 10.93 3.97
N GLY A 46 0.18 9.59 4.01
CA GLY A 46 -0.24 8.79 5.15
C GLY A 46 -1.76 8.82 5.36
N PHE A 47 -2.22 8.40 6.53
CA PHE A 47 -3.65 8.31 6.87
C PHE A 47 -4.47 7.59 5.80
N LEU A 48 -5.34 8.32 5.09
CA LEU A 48 -6.25 7.78 4.07
C LEU A 48 -5.80 8.10 2.63
N SER A 49 -4.59 8.63 2.43
CA SER A 49 -4.09 9.01 1.09
C SER A 49 -3.97 7.85 0.11
N GLU A 50 -3.75 6.63 0.60
CA GLU A 50 -3.66 5.40 -0.20
C GLU A 50 -4.80 4.43 0.17
N ASN A 51 -5.91 4.94 0.70
CA ASN A 51 -7.04 4.12 1.11
C ASN A 51 -8.12 4.09 0.01
N THR A 52 -8.29 2.92 -0.63
CA THR A 52 -9.27 2.70 -1.70
C THR A 52 -10.70 3.07 -1.27
N ASP A 53 -11.11 2.65 -0.07
CA ASP A 53 -12.47 2.90 0.43
C ASP A 53 -12.73 4.40 0.61
N PHE A 54 -11.73 5.17 1.01
CA PHE A 54 -11.87 6.62 1.15
C PHE A 54 -12.01 7.32 -0.20
N ALA A 55 -11.15 6.98 -1.17
CA ALA A 55 -11.26 7.52 -2.52
C ALA A 55 -12.61 7.17 -3.15
N GLN A 56 -13.09 5.94 -2.96
CA GLN A 56 -14.42 5.53 -3.41
C GLN A 56 -15.55 6.28 -2.67
N ALA A 57 -15.44 6.44 -1.36
CA ALA A 57 -16.41 7.21 -0.58
C ALA A 57 -16.50 8.68 -1.03
N CYS A 58 -15.38 9.30 -1.41
CA CYS A 58 -15.39 10.62 -2.02
C CYS A 58 -16.23 10.63 -3.32
N ILE A 59 -15.99 9.68 -4.24
CA ILE A 59 -16.74 9.53 -5.49
C ILE A 59 -18.25 9.35 -5.22
N ASP A 60 -18.60 8.43 -4.33
CA ASP A 60 -20.00 8.11 -3.99
C ASP A 60 -20.76 9.31 -3.39
N ASN A 61 -20.03 10.27 -2.82
CA ASN A 61 -20.56 11.49 -2.23
C ASN A 61 -20.35 12.74 -3.09
N GLN A 62 -19.97 12.59 -4.37
CA GLN A 62 -19.73 13.68 -5.32
C GLN A 62 -18.66 14.68 -4.84
N ILE A 63 -17.66 14.18 -4.11
CA ILE A 63 -16.50 14.94 -3.64
C ILE A 63 -15.30 14.51 -4.49
N THR A 64 -14.60 15.46 -5.08
CA THR A 64 -13.38 15.17 -5.85
C THR A 64 -12.26 14.72 -4.91
N PHE A 65 -11.85 13.47 -5.01
CA PHE A 65 -10.62 13.01 -4.37
C PHE A 65 -9.41 13.55 -5.17
N ILE A 66 -8.57 14.38 -4.54
CA ILE A 66 -7.37 14.91 -5.19
C ILE A 66 -6.26 13.87 -5.09
N GLY A 67 -6.21 12.99 -6.09
CA GLY A 67 -5.27 11.88 -6.19
C GLY A 67 -5.64 10.96 -7.36
N PRO A 68 -5.00 9.78 -7.46
CA PRO A 68 -5.35 8.78 -8.46
C PRO A 68 -6.74 8.18 -8.21
N THR A 69 -7.28 7.45 -9.18
CA THR A 69 -8.57 6.78 -9.06
C THR A 69 -8.53 5.69 -7.96
N ALA A 70 -9.68 5.36 -7.38
CA ALA A 70 -9.78 4.29 -6.38
C ALA A 70 -9.21 2.95 -6.90
N SER A 71 -9.48 2.61 -8.17
CA SER A 71 -8.94 1.41 -8.80
C SER A 71 -7.41 1.44 -8.96
N ALA A 72 -6.82 2.61 -9.23
CA ALA A 72 -5.37 2.76 -9.29
C ALA A 72 -4.75 2.65 -7.89
N ILE A 73 -5.39 3.20 -6.86
CA ILE A 73 -4.96 3.03 -5.45
C ILE A 73 -4.98 1.56 -5.06
N GLU A 74 -6.06 0.84 -5.37
CA GLU A 74 -6.19 -0.59 -5.08
C GLU A 74 -5.11 -1.42 -5.80
N LEU A 75 -4.93 -1.18 -7.09
CA LEU A 75 -3.93 -1.86 -7.90
C LEU A 75 -2.51 -1.65 -7.34
N MET A 76 -2.16 -0.40 -7.03
CA MET A 76 -0.83 -0.03 -6.57
C MET A 76 -0.58 -0.34 -5.10
N GLY A 77 -1.64 -0.47 -4.29
CA GLY A 77 -1.56 -0.85 -2.88
C GLY A 77 -1.16 -2.31 -2.64
N SER A 78 -1.34 -3.18 -3.63
CA SER A 78 -0.83 -4.56 -3.62
C SER A 78 0.52 -4.63 -4.31
N LYS A 79 1.58 -5.04 -3.60
CA LYS A 79 2.90 -5.28 -4.22
C LYS A 79 2.85 -6.37 -5.29
N ARG A 80 1.95 -7.34 -5.13
CA ARG A 80 1.76 -8.41 -6.11
C ARG A 80 1.08 -7.88 -7.38
N LEU A 81 -0.09 -7.26 -7.25
CA LEU A 81 -0.85 -6.79 -8.41
C LEU A 81 -0.11 -5.65 -9.13
N SER A 82 0.51 -4.73 -8.39
CA SER A 82 1.35 -3.67 -8.99
C SER A 82 2.52 -4.25 -9.78
N LYS A 83 3.21 -5.28 -9.27
CA LYS A 83 4.31 -5.91 -9.99
C LYS A 83 3.85 -6.63 -11.26
N ILE A 84 2.72 -7.34 -11.20
CA ILE A 84 2.09 -7.95 -12.38
C ILE A 84 1.81 -6.86 -13.43
N ALA A 85 1.16 -5.77 -13.04
CA ALA A 85 0.84 -4.67 -13.95
C ALA A 85 2.09 -3.99 -14.54
N MET A 86 3.16 -3.83 -13.75
CA MET A 86 4.42 -3.27 -14.24
C MET A 86 5.11 -4.20 -15.26
N ILE A 87 5.09 -5.51 -15.01
CA ILE A 87 5.62 -6.51 -15.96
C ILE A 87 4.83 -6.49 -17.27
N GLU A 88 3.50 -6.45 -17.19
CA GLU A 88 2.60 -6.35 -18.36
C GLU A 88 2.83 -5.06 -19.15
N ALA A 89 3.14 -3.95 -18.46
CA ALA A 89 3.51 -2.68 -19.07
C ALA A 89 4.94 -2.65 -19.65
N GLY A 90 5.70 -3.74 -19.57
CA GLY A 90 7.07 -3.85 -20.08
C GLY A 90 8.12 -3.17 -19.19
N VAL A 91 7.79 -2.84 -17.94
CA VAL A 91 8.74 -2.26 -16.98
C VAL A 91 9.61 -3.37 -16.39
N PRO A 92 10.95 -3.25 -16.45
CA PRO A 92 11.84 -4.23 -15.85
C PRO A 92 11.64 -4.32 -14.33
N CYS A 93 11.25 -5.50 -13.86
CA CYS A 93 11.04 -5.78 -12.46
C CYS A 93 12.08 -6.76 -11.92
N VAL A 94 12.29 -6.74 -10.59
CA VAL A 94 13.19 -7.70 -9.93
C VAL A 94 12.64 -9.12 -10.15
N PRO A 95 13.44 -10.08 -10.64
CA PRO A 95 13.00 -11.46 -10.81
C PRO A 95 12.45 -12.03 -9.51
N GLY A 96 11.33 -12.74 -9.59
CA GLY A 96 10.61 -13.16 -8.41
C GLY A 96 9.45 -14.10 -8.69
N TYR A 97 8.65 -14.30 -7.65
CA TYR A 97 7.40 -15.01 -7.69
C TYR A 97 6.28 -14.12 -7.13
N GLU A 98 5.30 -13.85 -7.99
CA GLU A 98 4.12 -13.01 -7.73
C GLU A 98 2.83 -13.75 -8.15
N GLY A 99 2.86 -15.08 -8.16
CA GLY A 99 1.68 -15.92 -8.43
C GLY A 99 0.70 -15.98 -7.25
N ASP A 100 -0.51 -16.45 -7.53
CA ASP A 100 -1.61 -16.58 -6.57
C ASP A 100 -1.49 -17.81 -5.67
N ARG A 101 -0.68 -18.80 -6.04
CA ARG A 101 -0.44 -20.00 -5.24
C ARG A 101 0.48 -19.69 -4.05
N GLN A 102 -0.02 -19.93 -2.83
CA GLN A 102 0.59 -19.46 -1.57
C GLN A 102 0.95 -20.58 -0.58
N ASP A 103 0.88 -21.87 -0.94
CA ASP A 103 1.37 -22.94 -0.07
C ASP A 103 2.87 -22.80 0.19
N LEU A 104 3.29 -23.08 1.43
CA LEU A 104 4.66 -22.83 1.88
C LEU A 104 5.67 -23.68 1.09
N GLU A 105 5.30 -24.90 0.74
CA GLU A 105 6.10 -25.83 -0.04
C GLU A 105 6.31 -25.33 -1.47
N TYR A 106 5.27 -24.78 -2.10
CA TYR A 106 5.40 -24.17 -3.42
C TYR A 106 6.23 -22.90 -3.38
N LEU A 107 5.99 -22.02 -2.40
CA LEU A 107 6.83 -20.83 -2.19
C LEU A 107 8.29 -21.23 -1.96
N ALA A 108 8.56 -22.33 -1.26
CA ALA A 108 9.91 -22.87 -1.10
C ALA A 108 10.53 -23.30 -2.42
N THR A 109 9.77 -24.01 -3.25
CA THR A 109 10.20 -24.42 -4.59
C THR A 109 10.51 -23.19 -5.47
N GLN A 110 9.68 -22.16 -5.40
CA GLN A 110 9.90 -20.91 -6.16
C GLN A 110 11.14 -20.16 -5.66
N ALA A 111 11.35 -20.09 -4.35
CA ALA A 111 12.56 -19.49 -3.76
C ALA A 111 13.84 -20.18 -4.26
N GLU A 112 13.85 -21.51 -4.32
CA GLU A 112 14.98 -22.30 -4.84
C GLU A 112 15.24 -22.01 -6.33
N GLN A 113 14.18 -21.88 -7.13
CA GLN A 113 14.27 -21.54 -8.56
C GLN A 113 14.82 -20.12 -8.79
N ILE A 114 14.42 -19.14 -7.97
CA ILE A 114 14.96 -17.77 -8.01
C ILE A 114 16.44 -17.76 -7.56
N GLY A 115 16.77 -18.60 -6.58
CA GLY A 115 18.08 -18.75 -5.98
C GLY A 115 18.38 -17.68 -4.92
N PHE A 116 19.07 -18.09 -3.85
CA PHE A 116 19.42 -17.22 -2.73
C PHE A 116 20.56 -16.23 -3.05
N PRO A 117 20.67 -15.10 -2.34
CA PRO A 117 19.72 -14.58 -1.35
C PRO A 117 18.43 -14.07 -2.01
N ILE A 118 17.31 -14.19 -1.29
CA ILE A 118 15.99 -13.68 -1.70
C ILE A 118 15.40 -12.75 -0.64
N MET A 119 14.42 -11.96 -1.04
CA MET A 119 13.60 -11.14 -0.17
C MET A 119 12.17 -11.71 -0.17
N VAL A 120 11.69 -12.11 1.01
CA VAL A 120 10.28 -12.42 1.27
C VAL A 120 9.58 -11.11 1.60
N LYS A 121 8.46 -10.81 0.96
CA LYS A 121 7.69 -9.57 1.22
C LYS A 121 6.20 -9.87 1.33
N ALA A 122 5.53 -9.22 2.29
CA ALA A 122 4.07 -9.17 2.31
C ALA A 122 3.52 -8.42 1.08
N SER A 123 2.51 -9.02 0.44
CA SER A 123 1.81 -8.44 -0.72
C SER A 123 1.08 -7.16 -0.32
N ALA A 124 0.27 -7.24 0.75
CA ALA A 124 -0.38 -6.10 1.37
C ALA A 124 0.55 -5.38 2.36
N GLY A 125 0.41 -4.05 2.47
CA GLY A 125 1.02 -3.24 3.52
C GLY A 125 2.25 -2.41 3.10
N GLY A 126 2.72 -1.59 4.03
CA GLY A 126 3.80 -0.61 3.82
C GLY A 126 4.66 -0.40 5.08
N GLY A 127 5.68 0.45 4.97
CA GLY A 127 6.55 0.82 6.11
C GLY A 127 7.58 -0.24 6.53
N GLY A 128 7.96 -1.16 5.62
CA GLY A 128 9.01 -2.16 5.86
C GLY A 128 8.61 -3.37 6.71
N ARG A 129 7.34 -3.45 7.13
CA ARG A 129 6.80 -4.59 7.88
C ARG A 129 6.54 -5.78 6.97
N GLY A 130 6.78 -6.99 7.44
CA GLY A 130 6.63 -8.22 6.64
C GLY A 130 7.65 -8.38 5.50
N MET A 131 8.83 -7.74 5.59
CA MET A 131 9.94 -7.92 4.64
C MET A 131 11.12 -8.62 5.31
N ARG A 132 11.65 -9.70 4.72
CA ARG A 132 12.81 -10.43 5.26
C ARG A 132 13.79 -10.88 4.20
N LEU A 133 15.06 -10.58 4.43
CA LEU A 133 16.17 -11.13 3.67
C LEU A 133 16.44 -12.56 4.13
N VAL A 134 16.44 -13.49 3.19
CA VAL A 134 16.74 -14.91 3.43
C VAL A 134 18.02 -15.24 2.66
N GLN A 135 19.06 -15.63 3.39
CA GLN A 135 20.39 -15.84 2.78
C GLN A 135 20.58 -17.24 2.23
N GLN A 136 19.85 -18.22 2.76
CA GLN A 136 20.01 -19.64 2.44
C GLN A 136 18.72 -20.43 2.71
N ALA A 137 18.61 -21.61 2.10
CA ALA A 137 17.39 -22.43 2.14
C ALA A 137 16.94 -22.82 3.56
N SER A 138 17.88 -23.04 4.49
CA SER A 138 17.58 -23.43 5.87
C SER A 138 16.80 -22.38 6.66
N GLU A 139 16.84 -21.12 6.24
CA GLU A 139 16.14 -19.99 6.89
C GLU A 139 14.73 -19.76 6.31
N LEU A 140 14.41 -20.39 5.17
CA LEU A 140 13.27 -19.98 4.37
C LEU A 140 11.92 -20.24 5.03
N PHE A 141 11.71 -21.46 5.56
CA PHE A 141 10.40 -21.84 6.10
C PHE A 141 9.99 -20.96 7.28
N GLU A 142 10.92 -20.69 8.20
CA GLU A 142 10.69 -19.79 9.33
C GLU A 142 10.39 -18.36 8.84
N ALA A 143 11.15 -17.89 7.83
CA ALA A 143 10.93 -16.57 7.25
C ALA A 143 9.55 -16.45 6.58
N LEU A 144 9.08 -17.46 5.85
CA LEU A 144 7.76 -17.48 5.22
C LEU A 144 6.65 -17.46 6.27
N GLN A 145 6.69 -18.37 7.25
CA GLN A 145 5.67 -18.48 8.31
C GLN A 145 5.54 -17.19 9.09
N THR A 146 6.68 -16.65 9.51
CA THR A 146 6.70 -15.44 10.33
C THR A 146 6.25 -14.24 9.50
N ALA A 147 6.44 -14.23 8.17
CA ALA A 147 6.13 -13.07 7.32
C ALA A 147 4.63 -13.06 7.05
N ARG A 148 4.07 -14.25 6.79
CA ARG A 148 2.64 -14.48 6.69
C ARG A 148 1.92 -14.05 7.97
N SER A 149 2.34 -14.56 9.12
CA SER A 149 1.68 -14.24 10.38
C SER A 149 1.73 -12.74 10.70
N GLU A 150 2.86 -12.08 10.43
CA GLU A 150 2.97 -10.62 10.58
C GLU A 150 2.02 -9.88 9.63
N ALA A 151 1.93 -10.31 8.37
CA ALA A 151 1.07 -9.70 7.36
C ALA A 151 -0.43 -9.89 7.68
N GLU A 152 -0.84 -11.09 8.12
CA GLU A 152 -2.21 -11.38 8.56
C GLU A 152 -2.61 -10.49 9.73
N ASN A 153 -1.76 -10.38 10.74
CA ASN A 153 -2.04 -9.58 11.93
C ASN A 153 -2.03 -8.08 11.65
N ALA A 154 -1.17 -7.60 10.75
CA ALA A 154 -1.03 -6.17 10.48
C ALA A 154 -1.98 -5.66 9.39
N PHE A 155 -2.28 -6.49 8.39
CA PHE A 155 -2.95 -6.08 7.16
C PHE A 155 -4.13 -6.97 6.76
N GLY A 156 -4.42 -8.03 7.52
CA GLY A 156 -5.54 -8.95 7.24
C GLY A 156 -5.31 -9.89 6.07
N SER A 157 -4.11 -9.92 5.47
CA SER A 157 -3.75 -10.79 4.36
C SER A 157 -2.38 -11.42 4.56
N GLY A 158 -2.32 -12.74 4.41
CA GLY A 158 -1.10 -13.54 4.51
C GLY A 158 -0.38 -13.79 3.17
N GLU A 159 -0.81 -13.12 2.11
CA GLU A 159 -0.22 -13.27 0.77
C GLU A 159 1.19 -12.69 0.73
N LEU A 160 2.13 -13.47 0.19
CA LEU A 160 3.54 -13.13 0.07
C LEU A 160 3.97 -13.10 -1.40
N ILE A 161 4.98 -12.28 -1.68
CA ILE A 161 5.78 -12.34 -2.91
C ILE A 161 7.24 -12.65 -2.55
N LEU A 162 7.95 -13.25 -3.52
CA LEU A 162 9.36 -13.54 -3.41
C LEU A 162 10.12 -12.76 -4.47
N GLU A 163 11.27 -12.20 -4.12
CA GLU A 163 12.10 -11.49 -5.08
C GLU A 163 13.57 -11.84 -4.88
N LYS A 164 14.35 -11.79 -5.95
CA LYS A 164 15.81 -11.84 -5.83
C LYS A 164 16.27 -10.67 -4.97
N ALA A 165 17.10 -10.93 -3.97
CA ALA A 165 17.66 -9.84 -3.18
C ALA A 165 18.72 -9.10 -4.01
N VAL A 166 18.52 -7.79 -4.19
CA VAL A 166 19.52 -6.91 -4.79
C VAL A 166 20.49 -6.48 -3.69
N ILE A 167 21.77 -6.85 -3.83
CA ILE A 167 22.80 -6.59 -2.84
C ILE A 167 23.44 -5.23 -3.09
N ALA A 168 23.62 -4.45 -2.01
CA ALA A 168 24.10 -3.07 -2.05
C ALA A 168 23.33 -2.19 -3.07
N PRO A 169 21.98 -2.17 -3.01
CA PRO A 169 21.19 -1.41 -3.96
C PRO A 169 21.30 0.10 -3.69
N ARG A 170 21.03 0.89 -4.73
CA ARG A 170 20.60 2.28 -4.57
C ARG A 170 19.11 2.33 -4.79
N HIS A 171 18.39 3.01 -3.90
CA HIS A 171 16.99 3.32 -4.09
C HIS A 171 16.87 4.56 -4.99
N VAL A 172 16.12 4.45 -6.07
CA VAL A 172 15.80 5.55 -6.98
C VAL A 172 14.31 5.52 -7.24
N GLU A 173 13.67 6.67 -7.13
CA GLU A 173 12.24 6.87 -7.38
C GLU A 173 12.04 8.01 -8.39
N ILE A 174 10.98 7.92 -9.18
CA ILE A 174 10.68 8.88 -10.24
C ILE A 174 9.33 9.51 -9.93
N GLN A 175 9.30 10.83 -9.78
CA GLN A 175 8.06 11.58 -9.66
C GLN A 175 7.34 11.62 -11.00
N VAL A 176 6.04 11.34 -10.98
CA VAL A 176 5.16 11.42 -12.15
C VAL A 176 4.00 12.36 -11.89
N PHE A 177 3.44 12.92 -12.96
CA PHE A 177 2.17 13.64 -12.99
C PHE A 177 1.41 13.20 -14.24
N GLY A 178 0.10 12.99 -14.12
CA GLY A 178 -0.80 12.67 -15.22
C GLY A 178 -2.12 13.40 -15.04
N ASP A 179 -2.76 13.77 -16.15
CA ASP A 179 -4.10 14.37 -16.13
C ASP A 179 -5.16 13.33 -16.52
N THR A 180 -6.40 13.78 -16.73
CA THR A 180 -7.52 12.92 -17.12
C THR A 180 -7.70 12.78 -18.64
N HIS A 181 -6.76 13.29 -19.44
CA HIS A 181 -6.81 13.33 -20.90
C HIS A 181 -5.86 12.34 -21.59
N GLY A 182 -5.00 11.65 -20.83
CA GLY A 182 -4.06 10.63 -21.33
C GLY A 182 -2.75 11.20 -21.85
#